data_AF-A0A7C0XQT1-F1
#
_entry.id   AF-A0A7C0XQT1-F1
#
_cell.length_a   1.000
_cell.length_b   1.000
_cell.length_c   1.000
_cell.angle_alpha   90.00
_cell.angle_beta   90.00
_cell.angle_gamma   90.00
#
_symmetry.space_group_name_H-M   'P 1'
#
loop_
_entity.id
_entity.type
_entity.pdbx_description
1 polymer ?
#
loop_
_entity_poly.entity_id
_entity_poly.type
_entity_poly.pdbx_seq_one_letter_code
_entity_poly.pdbx_strand_id
1 'polypeptide(L)'
;MFRNLFKIFGLATRDYLHEWQMSVCFMLGLAAVLGPMMVLFGLKFGIVGGMMDQLIEDPGNREIRPIGSGRYDRAWLDSVRERPDVAFLVPRTRSIAATIDLASARSSRILPVELIASASGDPLLAADEP
;
A
#
# COMPACT_ATOMS: atom_id res chain seq x y z
N MET A 1 42.92 15.40 -28.32
CA MET A 1 42.43 14.46 -27.28
C MET A 1 41.33 13.54 -27.80
N PHE A 2 40.21 14.10 -28.32
CA PHE A 2 39.07 13.33 -28.87
C PHE A 2 39.43 12.29 -29.95
N ARG A 3 40.34 12.65 -30.87
CA ARG A 3 40.73 11.78 -31.99
C ARG A 3 41.57 10.56 -31.55
N ASN A 4 42.28 10.66 -30.43
CA ASN A 4 43.01 9.54 -29.85
C ASN A 4 42.07 8.64 -29.07
N LEU A 5 41.09 9.22 -28.37
CA LEU A 5 40.05 8.47 -27.66
C LEU A 5 39.21 7.62 -28.63
N PHE A 6 38.87 8.16 -29.79
CA PHE A 6 38.16 7.42 -30.83
C PHE A 6 38.98 6.26 -31.42
N LYS A 7 40.30 6.45 -31.56
CA LYS A 7 41.22 5.39 -32.00
C LYS A 7 41.37 4.29 -30.94
N ILE A 8 41.49 4.68 -29.67
CA ILE A 8 41.59 3.73 -28.54
C ILE A 8 40.29 2.93 -28.42
N PHE A 9 39.14 3.60 -28.48
CA PHE A 9 37.84 2.93 -28.46
C PHE A 9 37.69 1.94 -29.63
N GLY A 10 38.01 2.37 -30.86
CA GLY A 10 37.96 1.51 -32.03
C GLY A 10 38.89 0.30 -31.96
N LEU A 11 40.11 0.46 -31.43
CA LEU A 11 41.03 -0.65 -31.17
C LEU A 11 40.49 -1.59 -30.09
N ALA A 12 40.04 -1.06 -28.96
CA ALA A 12 39.49 -1.84 -27.86
C ALA A 12 38.24 -2.64 -28.26
N THR A 13 37.31 -2.04 -29.01
CA THR A 13 36.11 -2.77 -29.50
C THR A 13 36.50 -3.88 -30.47
N ARG A 14 37.48 -3.64 -31.34
CA ARG A 14 37.93 -4.62 -32.34
C ARG A 14 38.67 -5.79 -31.70
N ASP A 15 39.45 -5.51 -30.65
CA ASP A 15 40.10 -6.51 -29.79
C ASP A 15 39.06 -7.38 -29.06
N TYR A 16 38.05 -6.75 -28.47
CA TYR A 16 36.96 -7.42 -27.77
C TYR A 16 36.11 -8.32 -28.69
N LEU A 17 35.91 -7.90 -29.94
CA LEU A 17 35.25 -8.69 -30.99
C LEU A 17 36.14 -9.82 -31.52
N HIS A 18 37.45 -9.64 -31.54
CA HIS A 18 38.38 -10.67 -31.98
C HIS A 18 38.40 -11.85 -30.99
N GLU A 19 38.40 -11.55 -29.69
CA GLU A 19 38.30 -12.55 -28.60
C GLU A 19 36.87 -12.74 -28.09
N TRP A 20 35.88 -12.76 -29.00
CA TRP A 20 34.45 -12.78 -28.67
C TRP A 20 34.04 -13.88 -27.67
N GLN A 21 34.68 -15.07 -27.72
CA GLN A 21 34.36 -16.19 -26.82
C GLN A 21 34.67 -15.86 -25.35
N MET A 22 35.83 -15.25 -25.06
CA MET A 22 36.20 -14.87 -23.69
C MET A 22 35.38 -13.68 -23.21
N SER A 23 35.21 -12.69 -24.08
CA SER A 23 34.35 -11.51 -23.87
C SER A 23 32.93 -11.87 -23.45
N VAL A 24 32.27 -12.79 -24.18
CA VAL A 24 30.92 -13.26 -23.85
C VAL A 24 30.91 -14.03 -22.52
N CYS A 25 31.91 -14.87 -22.26
CA CYS A 25 32.03 -15.59 -20.99
C CYS A 25 32.06 -14.61 -19.79
N PHE A 26 32.83 -13.52 -19.88
CA PHE A 26 32.87 -12.48 -18.86
C PHE A 26 31.54 -11.73 -18.69
N MET A 27 30.89 -11.35 -19.79
CA MET A 27 29.57 -10.71 -19.72
C MET A 27 28.52 -11.63 -19.09
N LEU A 28 28.52 -12.92 -19.45
CA LEU A 28 27.63 -13.91 -18.86
C LEU A 28 27.93 -14.11 -17.37
N GLY A 29 29.20 -14.16 -16.98
CA GLY A 29 29.61 -14.21 -15.57
C GLY A 29 29.11 -13.00 -14.78
N LEU A 30 29.25 -11.79 -15.33
CA LEU A 30 28.74 -10.57 -14.72
C LEU A 30 27.21 -10.59 -14.63
N ALA A 31 26.53 -10.97 -15.71
CA ALA A 31 25.07 -11.08 -15.76
C ALA A 31 24.54 -12.15 -14.80
N ALA A 32 25.27 -13.24 -14.58
CA ALA A 32 24.90 -14.30 -13.63
C ALA A 32 24.92 -13.81 -12.18
N VAL A 33 25.71 -12.79 -11.85
CA VAL A 33 25.74 -12.17 -10.51
C VAL A 33 24.75 -11.02 -10.41
N LEU A 34 24.73 -10.13 -11.41
CA LEU A 34 23.88 -8.93 -11.39
C LEU A 34 22.40 -9.25 -11.64
N GLY A 35 22.10 -10.22 -12.50
CA GLY A 35 20.73 -10.60 -12.85
C GLY A 35 19.91 -10.99 -11.63
N PRO A 36 20.35 -11.96 -10.80
CA PRO A 36 19.65 -12.33 -9.58
C PRO A 36 19.51 -11.18 -8.59
N MET A 37 20.55 -10.35 -8.43
CA MET A 37 20.48 -9.16 -7.56
C MET A 37 19.40 -8.19 -8.05
N MET A 38 19.35 -7.91 -9.35
CA MET A 38 18.36 -7.02 -9.95
C MET A 38 16.94 -7.56 -9.79
N VAL A 39 16.73 -8.87 -9.94
CA VAL A 39 15.44 -9.52 -9.70
C VAL A 39 15.01 -9.38 -8.25
N LEU A 40 15.90 -9.66 -7.29
CA LEU A 40 15.60 -9.52 -5.86
C LEU A 40 15.23 -8.09 -5.48
N PHE A 41 15.95 -7.10 -6.02
CA PHE A 41 15.61 -5.70 -5.79
C PHE A 41 14.28 -5.30 -6.43
N GLY A 42 14.01 -5.77 -7.66
CA GLY A 42 12.72 -5.56 -8.32
C GLY A 42 11.55 -6.10 -7.49
N LEU A 43 11.69 -7.31 -6.94
CA LEU A 43 10.67 -7.91 -6.08
C LEU A 43 10.50 -7.14 -4.77
N LYS A 44 11.60 -6.73 -4.12
CA LYS A 44 11.55 -5.94 -2.88
C LYS A 44 10.82 -4.61 -3.09
N PHE A 45 11.24 -3.82 -4.07
CA PHE A 45 10.66 -2.48 -4.25
C PHE A 45 9.31 -2.49 -4.95
N GLY A 46 9.06 -3.47 -5.83
CA GLY A 46 7.76 -3.61 -6.49
C GLY A 46 6.70 -4.22 -5.59
N ILE A 47 6.93 -5.45 -5.09
CA ILE A 47 5.91 -6.20 -4.35
C ILE A 47 5.82 -5.71 -2.91
N VAL A 48 6.94 -5.70 -2.19
CA VAL A 48 6.90 -5.30 -0.76
C VAL A 48 6.55 -3.83 -0.61
N GLY A 49 7.05 -2.97 -1.52
CA GLY A 49 6.63 -1.58 -1.61
C GLY A 49 5.12 -1.43 -1.77
N GLY A 50 4.54 -2.10 -2.79
CA GLY A 50 3.09 -2.06 -3.01
C GLY A 50 2.26 -2.60 -1.83
N MET A 51 2.73 -3.67 -1.18
CA MET A 51 2.08 -4.19 0.04
C MET A 51 2.13 -3.19 1.19
N MET A 52 3.26 -2.48 1.36
CA MET A 52 3.39 -1.43 2.37
C MET A 52 2.47 -0.25 2.05
N ASP A 53 2.44 0.21 0.81
CA ASP A 53 1.60 1.33 0.39
C ASP A 53 0.12 1.00 0.63
N GLN A 54 -0.33 -0.19 0.22
CA GLN A 54 -1.70 -0.64 0.48
C GLN A 54 -2.02 -0.66 1.99
N LEU A 55 -1.10 -1.15 2.82
CA LEU A 55 -1.30 -1.19 4.27
C LEU A 55 -1.34 0.21 4.88
N ILE A 56 -0.49 1.12 4.40
CA ILE A 56 -0.40 2.49 4.87
C ILE A 56 -1.63 3.28 4.43
N GLU A 57 -2.12 3.09 3.21
CA GLU A 57 -3.25 3.82 2.61
C GLU A 57 -4.62 3.28 3.01
N ASP A 58 -4.68 2.06 3.55
CA ASP A 58 -5.92 1.47 4.07
C ASP A 58 -6.56 2.39 5.15
N PRO A 59 -7.77 2.92 4.92
CA PRO A 59 -8.44 3.79 5.88
C PRO A 59 -8.78 3.06 7.19
N GLY A 60 -8.96 1.74 7.17
CA GLY A 60 -9.18 0.93 8.36
C GLY A 60 -7.97 0.91 9.30
N ASN A 61 -6.76 0.95 8.75
CA ASN A 61 -5.53 1.02 9.55
C ASN A 61 -5.28 2.42 10.12
N ARG A 62 -5.95 3.44 9.57
CA ARG A 62 -5.92 4.82 10.07
C ARG A 62 -7.09 5.13 11.00
N GLU A 63 -7.97 4.16 11.26
CA GLU A 63 -9.11 4.32 12.16
C GLU A 63 -8.65 4.43 13.62
N ILE A 64 -9.04 5.50 14.31
CA ILE A 64 -8.82 5.66 15.74
C ILE A 64 -10.13 5.41 16.49
N ARG A 65 -10.17 4.33 17.26
CA ARG A 65 -11.31 4.00 18.14
C ARG A 65 -10.93 4.15 19.61
N PRO A 66 -11.78 4.78 20.44
CA PRO A 66 -11.55 4.82 21.88
C PRO A 66 -11.71 3.41 22.46
N ILE A 67 -10.74 2.98 23.28
CA ILE A 67 -10.74 1.65 23.93
C ILE A 67 -11.82 1.55 25.04
N GLY A 68 -12.28 2.68 25.58
CA GLY A 68 -13.26 2.73 26.66
C GLY A 68 -14.37 3.76 26.43
N SER A 69 -15.31 3.84 27.39
CA SER A 69 -16.36 4.86 27.39
C SER A 69 -15.83 6.19 27.92
N GLY A 70 -15.62 7.14 27.02
CA GLY A 70 -15.35 8.54 27.34
C GLY A 70 -16.61 9.41 27.23
N ARG A 71 -16.60 10.58 27.86
CA ARG A 71 -17.55 11.65 27.58
C ARG A 71 -16.88 12.68 26.68
N TYR A 72 -17.37 12.78 25.46
CA TYR A 72 -16.92 13.76 24.47
C TYR A 72 -18.08 14.71 24.21
N ASP A 73 -17.87 15.99 24.50
CA ASP A 73 -18.87 17.02 24.22
C ASP A 73 -18.77 17.48 22.76
N ARG A 74 -19.76 18.28 22.32
CA ARG A 74 -19.81 18.74 20.93
C ARG A 74 -18.64 19.65 20.58
N ALA A 75 -18.27 20.55 21.50
CA ALA A 75 -17.16 21.48 21.28
C ALA A 75 -15.83 20.73 21.05
N TRP A 76 -15.57 19.66 21.81
CA TRP A 76 -14.40 18.83 21.58
C TRP A 76 -14.47 18.12 20.23
N LEU A 77 -15.60 17.50 19.88
CA LEU A 77 -15.77 16.81 18.60
C LEU A 77 -15.58 17.77 17.41
N ASP A 78 -16.05 19.00 17.53
CA ASP A 78 -15.90 20.04 16.50
C ASP A 78 -14.43 20.46 16.37
N SER A 79 -13.71 20.66 17.48
CA SER A 79 -12.26 20.95 17.44
C SER A 79 -11.43 19.82 16.82
N VAL A 80 -11.83 18.56 17.00
CA VAL A 80 -11.16 17.42 16.36
C VAL A 80 -11.46 17.40 14.86
N ARG A 81 -12.70 17.70 14.46
CA ARG A 81 -13.10 17.76 13.05
C ARG A 81 -12.38 18.86 12.27
N GLU A 82 -12.02 19.96 12.92
CA GLU A 82 -11.26 21.05 12.30
C GLU A 82 -9.78 20.72 12.04
N ARG A 83 -9.26 19.62 12.59
CA ARG A 83 -7.86 19.26 12.39
C ARG A 83 -7.60 18.80 10.96
N PRO A 84 -6.50 19.25 10.32
CA PRO A 84 -6.19 18.90 8.94
C PRO A 84 -5.82 17.43 8.73
N ASP A 85 -5.47 16.70 9.79
CA ASP A 85 -5.13 15.27 9.76
C ASP A 85 -6.33 14.34 9.98
N VAL A 86 -7.52 14.89 10.27
CA VAL A 86 -8.74 14.11 10.47
C VAL A 86 -9.59 14.19 9.20
N ALA A 87 -9.63 13.10 8.44
CA ALA A 87 -10.43 13.03 7.21
C ALA A 87 -11.94 12.84 7.49
N PHE A 88 -12.29 12.11 8.56
CA PHE A 88 -13.66 11.74 8.86
C PHE A 88 -13.86 11.54 10.37
N LEU A 89 -15.02 11.98 10.89
CA LEU A 89 -15.39 11.80 12.29
C LEU A 89 -16.89 11.58 12.43
N VAL A 90 -17.26 10.44 13.01
CA VAL A 90 -18.64 10.10 13.40
C VAL A 90 -18.71 9.75 14.88
N PRO A 91 -19.50 10.50 15.69
CA PRO A 91 -19.67 10.19 17.11
C PRO A 91 -20.51 8.92 17.31
N ARG A 92 -20.03 7.97 18.12
CA ARG A 92 -20.81 6.80 18.58
C ARG A 92 -21.41 7.09 19.96
N THR A 93 -22.71 6.86 20.11
CA THR A 93 -23.44 7.10 21.37
C THR A 93 -23.31 5.93 22.36
N ARG A 94 -22.82 4.78 21.93
CA ARG A 94 -22.59 3.57 22.74
C ARG A 94 -21.48 2.72 22.14
N SER A 95 -20.58 2.20 22.98
CA SER A 95 -19.58 1.20 22.58
C SER A 95 -20.05 -0.24 22.81
N ILE A 96 -21.09 -0.45 23.62
CA ILE A 96 -21.60 -1.77 24.03
C ILE A 96 -23.05 -1.97 23.53
N ALA A 97 -23.34 -3.22 23.15
CA ALA A 97 -24.65 -3.76 22.78
C ALA A 97 -25.28 -3.17 21.50
N ALA A 98 -24.47 -2.69 20.56
CA ALA A 98 -24.92 -2.22 19.25
C ALA A 98 -25.27 -3.38 18.29
N THR A 99 -25.82 -4.49 18.77
CA THR A 99 -26.18 -5.64 17.92
C THR A 99 -27.68 -5.65 17.64
N ILE A 100 -28.07 -5.93 16.40
CA ILE A 100 -29.46 -6.18 16.01
C ILE A 100 -29.60 -7.53 15.32
N ASP A 101 -30.78 -8.11 15.40
CA ASP A 101 -31.11 -9.36 14.72
C ASP A 101 -31.81 -9.05 13.38
N LEU A 102 -31.16 -9.41 12.28
CA LEU A 102 -31.75 -9.33 10.95
C LEU A 102 -32.56 -10.59 10.67
N ALA A 103 -33.83 -10.39 10.33
CA ALA A 103 -34.73 -11.43 9.85
C ALA A 103 -35.14 -11.14 8.40
N SER A 104 -35.33 -12.19 7.59
CA SER A 104 -35.77 -12.06 6.19
C SER A 104 -37.01 -12.90 5.94
N ALA A 105 -37.96 -12.37 5.17
CA ALA A 105 -39.13 -13.14 4.76
C ALA A 105 -38.77 -14.36 3.89
N ARG A 106 -37.58 -14.38 3.27
CA ARG A 106 -37.11 -15.45 2.38
C ARG A 106 -36.22 -16.49 3.07
N SER A 107 -35.88 -16.30 4.36
CA SER A 107 -34.97 -17.18 5.09
C SER A 107 -35.39 -17.29 6.55
N SER A 108 -35.45 -18.51 7.08
CA SER A 108 -35.71 -18.75 8.50
C SER A 108 -34.53 -18.44 9.42
N ARG A 109 -33.37 -18.05 8.86
CA ARG A 109 -32.17 -17.74 9.62
C ARG A 109 -32.19 -16.29 10.12
N ILE A 110 -32.05 -16.13 11.44
CA ILE A 110 -31.79 -14.85 12.08
C ILE A 110 -30.29 -14.61 12.13
N LEU A 111 -29.86 -13.41 11.73
CA LEU A 111 -28.45 -13.01 11.68
C LEU A 111 -28.21 -11.85 12.66
N PRO A 112 -27.49 -12.07 13.78
CA PRO A 112 -27.05 -10.98 14.63
C PRO A 112 -25.94 -10.20 13.92
N VAL A 113 -26.10 -8.87 13.80
CA VAL A 113 -25.13 -7.97 13.18
C VAL A 113 -24.82 -6.79 14.07
N GLU A 114 -23.60 -6.25 14.01
CA GLU A 114 -23.23 -5.02 14.70
C GLU A 114 -23.66 -3.79 13.88
N LEU A 115 -24.25 -2.81 14.57
CA LEU A 115 -24.53 -1.47 14.07
C LEU A 115 -23.31 -0.58 14.28
N ILE A 116 -22.72 -0.17 13.17
CA ILE A 116 -21.63 0.79 13.10
C ILE A 116 -22.22 2.13 12.65
N ALA A 117 -21.94 3.20 13.39
CA ALA A 117 -22.38 4.54 13.01
C ALA A 117 -21.52 5.02 11.83
N SER A 118 -22.16 5.54 10.80
CA SER A 118 -21.50 6.08 9.60
C SER A 118 -22.23 7.33 9.12
N ALA A 119 -21.63 8.05 8.17
CA ALA A 119 -22.16 9.26 7.56
C ALA A 119 -21.66 9.37 6.11
N SER A 120 -22.18 10.34 5.36
CA SER A 120 -21.71 10.61 4.00
C SER A 120 -20.21 10.92 3.97
N GLY A 121 -19.48 10.26 3.08
CA GLY A 121 -18.03 10.41 2.95
C GLY A 121 -17.21 9.55 3.91
N ASP A 122 -17.82 8.53 4.53
CA ASP A 122 -17.09 7.54 5.33
C ASP A 122 -16.10 6.76 4.44
N PRO A 123 -14.78 6.86 4.67
CA PRO A 123 -13.79 6.17 3.86
C PRO A 123 -13.77 4.65 4.08
N LEU A 124 -14.43 4.14 5.14
CA LEU A 124 -14.52 2.71 5.42
C LEU A 124 -15.65 2.02 4.65
N LEU A 125 -16.63 2.80 4.16
CA LEU A 125 -17.66 2.29 3.27
C LEU A 125 -17.11 2.39 1.85
N ALA A 126 -16.91 1.25 1.19
CA ALA A 126 -16.50 1.22 -0.21
C ALA A 126 -17.47 2.10 -1.01
N ALA A 127 -16.93 2.95 -1.90
CA ALA A 127 -17.73 3.87 -2.70
C ALA A 127 -18.71 3.17 -3.68
N ASP A 128 -18.76 1.84 -3.70
CA ASP A 128 -19.37 1.05 -4.76
C ASP A 128 -19.94 -0.31 -4.33
N GLU A 129 -20.57 -0.39 -3.15
CA GLU A 129 -21.52 -1.49 -2.88
C GLU A 129 -22.87 -0.95 -2.40
N PRO A 130 -23.99 -1.30 -3.07
CA PRO A 130 -25.34 -0.89 -2.70
C PRO A 130 -25.85 -1.53 -1.39
#